data_AF-A0A538J0F2-F1
#
_entry.id   AF-A0A538J0F2-F1
#
_cell.length_a   1.000
_cell.length_b   1.000
_cell.length_c   1.000
_cell.angle_alpha   90.00
_cell.angle_beta   90.00
_cell.angle_gamma   90.00
#
_symmetry.space_group_name_H-M   'P 1'
#
loop_
_entity.id
_entity.type
_entity.pdbx_description
1 polymer ?
#
loop_
_entity_poly.entity_id
_entity_poly.type
_entity_poly.pdbx_seq_one_letter_code
_entity_poly.pdbx_strand_id
1 'polypeptide(L)'
;MRKLIIAAIAACALAVAGPAGAALVPGVFDPGGTGCPKASFSNGVLHLEKNCPTATNASAFGDITGLTGQPFTSASFTLASTTQCQGGSPRFNIGATSTTGPHTYFLGCNNVTPVVNADGTATYNFTLADLLSINSTLPPPGTITNASVIIDVQGTADVSKIFVNGVLQVPASGGGTGGPPTAKDQCKNGGWKTFTSPSFKNQGQCVSFVEHQMHSAKKGEAERSDKHSNASRHHRTHKRHHD
;
A
#
# COMPACT_ATOMS: atom_id res chain seq x y z
N MET A 1 48.39 45.20 18.20
CA MET A 1 47.61 44.17 18.92
C MET A 1 46.42 43.75 18.07
N ARG A 2 46.56 42.69 17.26
CA ARG A 2 45.48 42.16 16.41
C ARG A 2 44.72 41.11 17.21
N LYS A 3 43.45 41.38 17.53
CA LYS A 3 42.56 40.44 18.23
C LYS A 3 42.03 39.42 17.20
N LEU A 4 42.39 38.16 17.36
CA LEU A 4 41.83 37.03 16.63
C LEU A 4 40.50 36.65 17.30
N ILE A 5 39.39 36.77 16.57
CA ILE A 5 38.09 36.25 16.98
C ILE A 5 37.96 34.87 16.32
N ILE A 6 37.98 33.81 17.13
CA ILE A 6 37.70 32.44 16.69
C ILE A 6 36.19 32.23 16.83
N ALA A 7 35.48 32.17 15.70
CA ALA A 7 34.08 31.75 15.66
C ALA A 7 34.03 30.22 15.59
N ALA A 8 33.50 29.58 16.64
CA ALA A 8 33.22 28.16 16.65
C ALA A 8 31.96 27.88 15.80
N ILE A 9 32.14 27.29 14.63
CA ILE A 9 31.03 26.77 13.82
C ILE A 9 30.62 25.42 14.42
N ALA A 10 29.53 25.42 15.19
CA ALA A 10 28.87 24.19 15.59
C ALA A 10 28.16 23.61 14.35
N ALA A 11 28.82 22.69 13.66
CA ALA A 11 28.18 21.88 12.62
C ALA A 11 27.23 20.88 13.31
N CYS A 12 25.98 21.28 13.53
CA CYS A 12 24.91 20.32 13.77
C CYS A 12 24.76 19.47 12.50
N ALA A 13 25.32 18.26 12.52
CA ALA A 13 25.02 17.25 11.53
C ALA A 13 23.53 16.91 11.66
N LEU A 14 22.70 17.53 10.82
CA LEU A 14 21.35 17.05 10.56
C LEU A 14 21.53 15.66 9.94
N ALA A 15 21.27 14.61 10.73
CA ALA A 15 21.11 13.28 10.19
C ALA A 15 19.89 13.33 9.25
N VAL A 16 20.15 13.49 7.94
CA VAL A 16 19.14 13.25 6.92
C VAL A 16 18.85 11.76 7.00
N ALA A 17 17.84 11.40 7.78
CA ALA A 17 17.20 10.11 7.65
C ALA A 17 16.70 10.04 6.20
N GLY A 18 17.47 9.39 5.33
CA GLY A 18 17.02 9.11 3.98
C GLY A 18 15.66 8.42 4.06
N PRO A 19 14.71 8.76 3.16
CA PRO A 19 13.39 8.15 3.22
C PRO A 19 13.56 6.64 3.13
N ALA A 20 13.10 5.94 4.18
CA ALA A 20 12.88 4.49 4.09
C ALA A 20 12.08 4.27 2.79
N GLY A 21 12.63 3.48 1.87
CA GLY A 21 12.13 3.35 0.50
C GLY A 21 10.61 3.19 0.51
N ALA A 22 9.93 4.18 -0.05
CA ALA A 22 8.48 4.23 -0.01
C ALA A 22 7.92 3.01 -0.74
N ALA A 23 7.02 2.29 -0.07
CA ALA A 23 6.59 0.95 -0.45
C ALA A 23 5.14 0.96 -0.93
N LEU A 24 4.91 0.36 -2.10
CA LEU A 24 3.64 0.30 -2.80
C LEU A 24 2.88 -0.99 -2.43
N VAL A 25 1.68 -0.86 -1.88
CA VAL A 25 0.84 -2.00 -1.43
C VAL A 25 -0.47 -2.02 -2.23
N PRO A 26 -0.65 -2.99 -3.15
CA PRO A 26 -1.92 -3.15 -3.86
C PRO A 26 -3.06 -3.50 -2.89
N GLY A 27 -4.22 -2.91 -3.09
CA GLY A 27 -5.41 -3.12 -2.27
C GLY A 27 -6.70 -2.80 -3.01
N VAL A 28 -7.82 -3.17 -2.41
CA VAL A 28 -9.16 -2.91 -2.93
C VAL A 28 -10.07 -2.36 -1.85
N PHE A 29 -10.98 -1.47 -2.24
CA PHE A 29 -12.08 -1.01 -1.41
C PHE A 29 -13.37 -1.48 -2.08
N ASP A 30 -14.12 -2.34 -1.40
CA ASP A 30 -15.34 -2.96 -1.92
C ASP A 30 -16.32 -3.27 -0.79
N PRO A 31 -16.89 -2.25 -0.12
CA PRO A 31 -17.83 -2.47 0.98
C PRO A 31 -19.10 -3.22 0.55
N GLY A 32 -19.42 -3.21 -0.75
CA GLY A 32 -20.55 -3.95 -1.32
C GLY A 32 -20.24 -5.42 -1.63
N GLY A 33 -19.00 -5.88 -1.49
CA GLY A 33 -18.60 -7.25 -1.80
C GLY A 33 -18.87 -7.65 -3.25
N THR A 34 -18.76 -6.70 -4.18
CA THR A 34 -19.05 -6.88 -5.60
C THR A 34 -18.02 -7.77 -6.31
N GLY A 35 -16.79 -7.84 -5.80
CA GLY A 35 -15.66 -8.52 -6.43
C GLY A 35 -15.16 -7.86 -7.72
N CYS A 36 -15.68 -6.67 -8.07
CA CYS A 36 -15.28 -5.97 -9.29
C CYS A 36 -13.92 -5.28 -9.24
N PRO A 37 -13.42 -4.75 -8.10
CA PRO A 37 -12.11 -4.16 -8.08
C PRO A 37 -11.03 -5.24 -7.93
N LYS A 38 -9.93 -5.08 -8.66
CA LYS A 38 -8.73 -5.92 -8.48
C LYS A 38 -7.49 -5.04 -8.52
N ALA A 39 -6.56 -5.32 -7.62
CA ALA A 39 -5.26 -4.69 -7.60
C ALA A 39 -4.18 -5.77 -7.48
N SER A 40 -3.17 -5.70 -8.33
CA SER A 40 -2.01 -6.56 -8.23
C SER A 40 -0.77 -5.83 -8.70
N PHE A 41 0.41 -6.29 -8.29
CA PHE A 41 1.67 -5.77 -8.80
C PHE A 41 2.49 -6.90 -9.40
N SER A 42 2.93 -6.72 -10.64
CA SER A 42 3.83 -7.66 -11.29
C SER A 42 4.74 -6.94 -12.29
N ASN A 43 5.98 -7.40 -12.44
CA ASN A 43 6.92 -6.90 -13.45
C ASN A 43 7.11 -5.36 -13.48
N GLY A 44 7.07 -4.70 -12.32
CA GLY A 44 7.23 -3.23 -12.26
C GLY A 44 5.95 -2.43 -12.55
N VAL A 45 4.81 -3.11 -12.69
CA VAL A 45 3.51 -2.53 -13.02
C VAL A 45 2.49 -2.85 -11.93
N LEU A 46 1.78 -1.83 -11.49
CA LEU A 46 0.57 -1.92 -10.67
C LEU A 46 -0.63 -2.03 -11.61
N HIS A 47 -1.24 -3.20 -11.64
CA HIS A 47 -2.46 -3.47 -12.40
C HIS A 47 -3.66 -3.14 -11.54
N LEU A 48 -4.43 -2.13 -11.95
CA LEU A 48 -5.66 -1.71 -11.29
C LEU A 48 -6.84 -1.98 -12.22
N GLU A 49 -7.89 -2.60 -11.69
CA GLU A 49 -9.12 -2.91 -12.41
C GLU A 49 -10.30 -2.52 -11.55
N LYS A 50 -11.32 -1.91 -12.19
CA LYS A 50 -12.66 -1.76 -11.65
C LYS A 50 -13.64 -1.98 -12.80
N ASN A 51 -14.12 -3.21 -12.94
CA ASN A 51 -14.98 -3.57 -14.09
C ASN A 51 -16.50 -3.39 -13.85
N CYS A 52 -16.88 -2.85 -12.69
CA CYS A 52 -18.24 -2.42 -12.38
C CYS A 52 -18.49 -0.97 -12.85
N PRO A 53 -19.76 -0.54 -12.97
CA PRO A 53 -20.11 0.83 -13.33
C PRO A 53 -19.40 1.88 -12.46
N THR A 54 -19.09 3.05 -13.03
CA THR A 54 -18.43 4.14 -12.31
C THR A 54 -19.15 4.51 -11.02
N ALA A 55 -20.49 4.45 -10.99
CA ALA A 55 -21.29 4.75 -9.80
C ALA A 55 -21.17 3.72 -8.65
N THR A 56 -20.64 2.52 -8.91
CA THR A 56 -20.39 1.53 -7.85
C THR A 56 -19.34 2.05 -6.88
N ASN A 57 -19.66 2.07 -5.59
CA ASN A 57 -18.75 2.47 -4.51
C ASN A 57 -17.68 1.40 -4.26
N ALA A 58 -16.73 1.31 -5.20
CA ALA A 58 -15.61 0.39 -5.17
C ALA A 58 -14.40 1.02 -5.88
N SER A 59 -13.20 0.65 -5.48
CA SER A 59 -11.96 1.09 -6.12
C SER A 59 -10.85 0.05 -5.96
N ALA A 60 -9.91 0.08 -6.90
CA ALA A 60 -8.63 -0.61 -6.79
C ALA A 60 -7.53 0.42 -6.61
N PHE A 61 -6.52 0.13 -5.79
CA PHE A 61 -5.49 1.10 -5.45
C PHE A 61 -4.12 0.46 -5.17
N GLY A 62 -3.10 1.30 -5.15
CA GLY A 62 -1.80 1.03 -4.54
C GLY A 62 -1.50 2.07 -3.48
N ASP A 63 -1.48 1.66 -2.22
CA ASP A 63 -1.08 2.52 -1.10
C ASP A 63 0.42 2.76 -1.14
N ILE A 64 0.81 4.00 -0.91
CA ILE A 64 2.20 4.45 -0.94
C ILE A 64 2.61 4.80 0.49
N THR A 65 3.41 3.92 1.08
CA THR A 65 3.84 4.02 2.47
C THR A 65 5.19 4.73 2.60
N GLY A 66 5.58 5.12 3.82
CA GLY A 66 6.89 5.76 4.07
C GLY A 66 6.96 7.25 3.76
N LEU A 67 5.84 7.87 3.39
CA LEU A 67 5.74 9.31 3.10
C LEU A 67 5.24 10.16 4.28
N THR A 68 4.73 9.53 5.34
CA THR A 68 4.14 10.24 6.47
C THR A 68 5.12 11.23 7.10
N GLY A 69 4.66 12.46 7.33
CA GLY A 69 5.47 13.54 7.90
C GLY A 69 6.29 14.32 6.86
N GLN A 70 6.36 13.86 5.61
CA GLN A 70 7.08 14.58 4.55
C GLN A 70 6.17 15.63 3.89
N PRO A 71 6.70 16.77 3.43
CA PRO A 71 5.94 17.69 2.58
C PRO A 71 5.71 17.07 1.21
N PHE A 72 4.60 17.41 0.55
CA PHE A 72 4.41 17.08 -0.86
C PHE A 72 5.22 18.04 -1.75
N THR A 73 5.91 17.51 -2.75
CA THR A 73 6.67 18.30 -3.74
C THR A 73 6.24 17.97 -5.17
N SER A 74 6.10 16.69 -5.48
CA SER A 74 5.77 16.20 -6.81
C SER A 74 5.25 14.77 -6.76
N ALA A 75 4.54 14.38 -7.81
CA ALA A 75 4.22 12.98 -8.07
C ALA A 75 4.17 12.71 -9.57
N SER A 76 4.39 11.48 -9.98
CA SER A 76 4.19 11.07 -11.37
C SER A 76 3.86 9.58 -11.48
N PHE A 77 3.21 9.20 -12.57
CA PHE A 77 3.08 7.81 -12.98
C PHE A 77 3.08 7.70 -14.50
N THR A 78 3.28 6.50 -15.01
CA THR A 78 3.19 6.17 -16.44
C THR A 78 2.09 5.15 -16.66
N LEU A 79 1.16 5.46 -17.57
CA LEU A 79 0.14 4.52 -18.05
C LEU A 79 0.63 3.80 -19.31
N ALA A 80 0.15 2.57 -19.54
CA ALA A 80 0.49 1.82 -20.75
C ALA A 80 -0.01 2.51 -22.03
N SER A 81 -1.07 3.32 -21.95
CA SER A 81 -1.53 4.21 -23.00
C SER A 81 -2.35 5.36 -22.44
N THR A 82 -2.55 6.43 -23.21
CA THR A 82 -3.46 7.53 -22.85
C THR A 82 -4.91 7.09 -22.73
N THR A 83 -5.32 5.99 -23.38
CA THR A 83 -6.69 5.47 -23.31
C THR A 83 -7.02 4.86 -21.95
N GLN A 84 -6.03 4.58 -21.10
CA GLN A 84 -6.26 4.14 -19.72
C GLN A 84 -6.62 5.29 -18.78
N CYS A 85 -6.48 6.55 -19.23
CA CYS A 85 -6.96 7.72 -18.50
C CYS A 85 -8.44 7.96 -18.81
N GLN A 86 -9.34 7.44 -17.97
CA GLN A 86 -10.79 7.57 -18.15
C GLN A 86 -11.39 8.28 -16.94
N GLY A 87 -12.32 9.22 -17.16
CA GLY A 87 -12.96 9.96 -16.07
C GLY A 87 -12.01 10.65 -15.08
N GLY A 88 -10.76 10.92 -15.50
CA GLY A 88 -9.70 11.51 -14.67
C GLY A 88 -8.95 10.51 -13.77
N SER A 89 -9.20 9.21 -13.90
CA SER A 89 -8.48 8.14 -13.21
C SER A 89 -7.59 7.33 -14.17
N PRO A 90 -6.44 6.80 -13.71
CA PRO A 90 -5.97 6.81 -12.33
C PRO A 90 -5.61 8.20 -11.79
N ARG A 91 -5.70 8.33 -10.47
CA ARG A 91 -5.36 9.57 -9.75
C ARG A 91 -4.55 9.27 -8.49
N PHE A 92 -3.72 10.21 -8.07
CA PHE A 92 -3.21 10.20 -6.71
C PHE A 92 -4.26 10.78 -5.76
N ASN A 93 -4.43 10.11 -4.62
CA ASN A 93 -5.02 10.69 -3.43
C ASN A 93 -3.88 10.97 -2.45
N ILE A 94 -3.65 12.23 -2.13
CA ILE A 94 -2.63 12.65 -1.16
C ILE A 94 -3.36 13.13 0.10
N GLY A 95 -3.37 12.33 1.16
CA GLY A 95 -3.78 12.79 2.47
C GLY A 95 -2.68 13.66 3.07
N ALA A 96 -3.02 14.86 3.55
CA ALA A 96 -2.09 15.72 4.27
C ALA A 96 -2.78 16.49 5.41
N THR A 97 -2.00 16.83 6.43
CA THR A 97 -2.45 17.80 7.45
C THR A 97 -2.33 19.21 6.88
N SER A 98 -3.27 20.08 7.21
CA SER A 98 -3.21 21.51 6.90
C SER A 98 -3.61 22.33 8.14
N THR A 99 -3.60 23.65 8.01
CA THR A 99 -3.95 24.60 9.07
C THR A 99 -5.38 24.43 9.58
N THR A 100 -6.29 23.87 8.76
CA THR A 100 -7.69 23.61 9.13
C THR A 100 -8.00 22.14 9.40
N GLY A 101 -6.98 21.28 9.48
CA GLY A 101 -7.14 19.85 9.74
C GLY A 101 -6.68 18.95 8.58
N PRO A 102 -7.00 17.65 8.61
CA PRO A 102 -6.62 16.71 7.57
C PRO A 102 -7.50 16.86 6.33
N HIS A 103 -6.86 16.90 5.16
CA HIS A 103 -7.52 16.96 3.85
C HIS A 103 -6.96 15.91 2.91
N THR A 104 -7.74 15.53 1.90
CA THR A 104 -7.27 14.71 0.78
C THR A 104 -7.24 15.58 -0.47
N TYR A 105 -6.09 15.59 -1.13
CA TYR A 105 -5.84 16.32 -2.37
C TYR A 105 -5.81 15.33 -3.53
N PHE A 106 -6.43 15.69 -4.64
CA PHE A 106 -6.56 14.82 -5.81
C PHE A 106 -5.68 15.31 -6.96
N LEU A 107 -5.00 14.36 -7.62
CA LEU A 107 -4.17 14.60 -8.82
C LEU A 107 -4.50 13.53 -9.87
N GLY A 108 -5.49 13.80 -10.71
CA GLY A 108 -5.97 12.90 -11.74
C GLY A 108 -5.25 13.03 -13.06
N CYS A 109 -5.20 11.96 -13.83
CA CYS A 109 -4.56 11.93 -15.15
C CYS A 109 -5.11 12.98 -16.13
N ASN A 110 -6.37 13.43 -15.98
CA ASN A 110 -6.96 14.50 -16.79
C ASN A 110 -6.56 15.92 -16.36
N ASN A 111 -5.89 16.08 -15.23
CA ASN A 111 -5.52 17.39 -14.72
C ASN A 111 -4.24 17.95 -15.37
N VAL A 112 -3.47 17.11 -16.06
CA VAL A 112 -2.21 17.48 -16.70
C VAL A 112 -2.15 16.88 -18.11
N THR A 113 -1.37 17.51 -18.98
CA THR A 113 -1.09 16.93 -20.30
C THR A 113 0.04 15.92 -20.16
N PRO A 114 -0.14 14.64 -20.55
CA PRO A 114 0.92 13.65 -20.45
C PRO A 114 2.01 13.88 -21.50
N VAL A 115 3.21 13.40 -21.19
CA VAL A 115 4.26 13.15 -22.19
C VAL A 115 4.02 11.76 -22.77
N VAL A 116 3.72 11.69 -24.08
CA VAL A 116 3.61 10.41 -24.79
C VAL A 116 5.01 9.96 -25.19
N ASN A 117 5.41 8.79 -24.70
CA ASN A 117 6.71 8.19 -24.93
C ASN A 117 6.75 7.46 -26.29
N ALA A 118 7.96 7.21 -26.80
CA ALA A 118 8.15 6.53 -28.08
C ALA A 118 7.58 5.11 -28.13
N ASP A 119 7.43 4.45 -26.97
CA ASP A 119 6.82 3.12 -26.82
C ASP A 119 5.29 3.15 -26.73
N GLY A 120 4.66 4.34 -26.84
CA GLY A 120 3.22 4.53 -26.75
C GLY A 120 2.69 4.71 -25.33
N THR A 121 3.53 4.54 -24.30
CA THR A 121 3.16 4.82 -22.91
C THR A 121 3.00 6.32 -22.66
N ALA A 122 2.28 6.70 -21.61
CA ALA A 122 2.00 8.11 -21.30
C ALA A 122 2.38 8.43 -19.86
N THR A 123 3.31 9.38 -19.67
CA THR A 123 3.77 9.81 -18.34
C THR A 123 3.08 11.10 -17.91
N TYR A 124 2.44 11.06 -16.74
CA TYR A 124 1.70 12.16 -16.13
C TYR A 124 2.53 12.71 -14.97
N ASN A 125 2.85 14.01 -15.01
CA ASN A 125 3.68 14.66 -14.01
C ASN A 125 2.87 15.72 -13.27
N PHE A 126 2.97 15.72 -11.95
CA PHE A 126 2.28 16.65 -11.07
C PHE A 126 3.28 17.34 -10.16
N THR A 127 3.12 18.65 -10.02
CA THR A 127 3.88 19.53 -9.13
C THR A 127 3.02 19.98 -7.96
N LEU A 128 3.64 20.62 -6.96
CA LEU A 128 2.89 21.31 -5.91
C LEU A 128 1.94 22.39 -6.47
N ALA A 129 2.33 23.06 -7.56
CA ALA A 129 1.46 24.07 -8.19
C ALA A 129 0.21 23.42 -8.82
N ASP A 130 0.36 22.25 -9.43
CA ASP A 130 -0.78 21.47 -9.93
C ASP A 130 -1.70 21.09 -8.77
N LEU A 131 -1.13 20.55 -7.68
CA LEU A 131 -1.90 20.20 -6.48
C LEU A 131 -2.73 21.38 -5.95
N LEU A 132 -2.13 22.57 -5.83
CA LEU A 132 -2.82 23.76 -5.35
C LEU A 132 -3.89 24.26 -6.33
N SER A 133 -3.63 24.20 -7.64
CA SER A 133 -4.60 24.68 -8.65
C SER A 133 -5.80 23.76 -8.78
N ILE A 134 -5.58 22.44 -8.80
CA ILE A 134 -6.62 21.42 -8.92
C ILE A 134 -7.51 21.40 -7.66
N ASN A 135 -6.90 21.65 -6.50
CA ASN A 135 -7.58 21.59 -5.20
C ASN A 135 -7.76 23.01 -4.61
N SER A 136 -8.09 23.99 -5.47
CA SER A 136 -8.11 25.42 -5.12
C SER A 136 -9.07 25.82 -3.98
N THR A 137 -10.01 24.95 -3.61
CA THR A 137 -10.92 25.15 -2.47
C THR A 137 -10.34 24.67 -1.13
N LEU A 138 -9.24 23.91 -1.16
CA LEU A 138 -8.56 23.38 0.01
C LEU A 138 -7.42 24.30 0.43
N PRO A 139 -7.08 24.35 1.73
CA PRO A 139 -5.88 25.06 2.18
C PRO A 139 -4.62 24.38 1.63
N PRO A 140 -3.46 25.07 1.59
CA PRO A 140 -2.20 24.45 1.19
C PRO A 140 -1.87 23.21 2.05
N PRO A 141 -1.31 22.13 1.46
CA PRO A 141 -0.94 20.95 2.22
C PRO A 141 0.25 21.26 3.14
N GLY A 142 0.18 20.76 4.37
CA GLY A 142 1.32 20.62 5.27
C GLY A 142 2.05 19.32 5.00
N THR A 143 2.08 18.41 5.97
CA THR A 143 2.77 17.12 5.84
C THR A 143 1.82 16.00 5.41
N ILE A 144 2.31 15.13 4.54
CA ILE A 144 1.61 13.94 4.06
C ILE A 144 1.28 13.05 5.25
N THR A 145 0.05 12.53 5.30
CA THR A 145 -0.41 11.51 6.24
C THR A 145 -0.52 10.15 5.57
N ASN A 146 -1.01 10.13 4.32
CA ASN A 146 -1.09 8.96 3.46
C ASN A 146 -1.02 9.37 1.98
N ALA A 147 -0.69 8.42 1.12
CA ALA A 147 -0.78 8.63 -0.32
C ALA A 147 -1.17 7.32 -0.99
N SER A 148 -1.93 7.38 -2.08
CA SER A 148 -2.23 6.22 -2.90
C SER A 148 -2.43 6.63 -4.36
N VAL A 149 -2.23 5.69 -5.28
CA VAL A 149 -2.71 5.79 -6.67
C VAL A 149 -3.92 4.88 -6.82
N ILE A 150 -5.01 5.40 -7.35
CA ILE A 150 -6.31 4.70 -7.36
C ILE A 150 -6.96 4.70 -8.74
N ILE A 151 -7.78 3.69 -9.02
CA ILE A 151 -8.83 3.71 -10.05
C ILE A 151 -10.20 3.55 -9.36
N ASP A 152 -11.07 4.52 -9.59
CA ASP A 152 -12.42 4.61 -9.03
C ASP A 152 -13.51 4.73 -10.12
N VAL A 153 -13.10 4.69 -11.38
CA VAL A 153 -13.98 4.68 -12.56
C VAL A 153 -14.00 3.30 -13.20
N GLN A 154 -15.02 3.03 -14.00
CA GLN A 154 -15.06 1.79 -14.78
C GLN A 154 -13.87 1.70 -15.75
N GLY A 155 -13.08 0.63 -15.66
CA GLY A 155 -11.97 0.36 -16.56
C GLY A 155 -10.78 -0.33 -15.91
N THR A 156 -9.64 -0.27 -16.60
CA THR A 156 -8.37 -0.85 -16.19
C THR A 156 -7.24 0.15 -16.39
N ALA A 157 -6.23 0.11 -15.54
CA ALA A 157 -5.02 0.88 -15.69
C ALA A 157 -3.79 0.08 -15.29
N ASP A 158 -2.80 0.08 -16.17
CA ASP A 158 -1.47 -0.46 -15.92
C ASP A 158 -0.55 0.70 -15.57
N VAL A 159 -0.27 0.84 -14.28
CA VAL A 159 0.44 1.98 -13.72
C VAL A 159 1.87 1.59 -13.39
N SER A 160 2.84 2.22 -14.03
CA SER A 160 4.27 1.98 -13.84
C SER A 160 5.01 3.27 -13.51
N LYS A 161 6.30 3.16 -13.15
CA LYS A 161 7.18 4.32 -12.89
C LYS A 161 6.49 5.35 -11.97
N ILE A 162 5.95 4.88 -10.85
CA ILE A 162 5.24 5.72 -9.89
C ILE A 162 6.28 6.44 -9.05
N PHE A 163 6.33 7.77 -9.10
CA PHE A 163 7.20 8.57 -8.24
C PHE A 163 6.36 9.45 -7.31
N VAL A 164 6.84 9.62 -6.08
CA VAL A 164 6.38 10.66 -5.15
C VAL A 164 7.60 11.30 -4.53
N ASN A 165 7.65 12.64 -4.55
CA ASN A 165 8.79 13.42 -4.07
C ASN A 165 10.13 12.97 -4.68
N GLY A 166 10.13 12.62 -5.98
CA GLY A 166 11.31 12.13 -6.68
C GLY A 166 11.74 10.70 -6.32
N VAL A 167 11.03 10.01 -5.42
CA VAL A 167 11.32 8.62 -5.03
C VAL A 167 10.47 7.67 -5.86
N LEU A 168 11.11 6.73 -6.56
CA LEU A 168 10.44 5.64 -7.25
C LEU A 168 9.78 4.70 -6.24
N GLN A 169 8.48 4.50 -6.39
CA GLN A 169 7.69 3.58 -5.59
C GLN A 169 7.84 2.18 -6.17
N VAL A 170 8.35 1.28 -5.34
CA VAL A 170 8.45 -0.14 -5.63
C VAL A 170 7.47 -0.87 -4.73
N PRO A 171 7.03 -2.09 -5.09
CA PRO A 171 6.18 -2.88 -4.20
C PRO A 171 6.80 -2.94 -2.83
N ALA A 172 5.95 -2.91 -1.81
CA ALA A 172 6.30 -3.49 -0.53
C ALA A 172 6.74 -4.93 -0.83
N SER A 173 8.05 -5.09 -0.95
CA SER A 173 8.75 -6.35 -1.02
C SER A 173 8.08 -7.28 -0.02
N GLY A 174 7.40 -8.32 -0.52
CA GLY A 174 6.44 -9.10 0.26
C GLY A 174 7.06 -9.58 1.57
N GLY A 175 6.74 -8.88 2.66
CA GLY A 175 7.21 -9.08 4.03
C GLY A 175 8.67 -8.65 4.29
N GLY A 176 9.04 -7.97 5.37
CA GLY A 176 8.29 -7.75 6.59
C GLY A 176 8.73 -6.47 7.30
N THR A 177 7.74 -5.65 7.65
CA THR A 177 7.79 -4.87 8.88
C THR A 177 7.45 -5.82 10.04
N GLY A 178 8.41 -6.68 10.41
CA GLY A 178 8.46 -7.35 11.71
C GLY A 178 7.72 -8.68 11.89
N GLY A 179 7.08 -9.26 10.86
CA GLY A 179 6.34 -10.52 10.97
C GLY A 179 6.81 -11.62 10.01
N PRO A 180 6.61 -12.91 10.39
CA PRO A 180 6.88 -14.04 9.51
C PRO A 180 5.97 -14.06 8.26
N PRO A 181 6.42 -14.67 7.15
CA PRO A 181 5.57 -14.87 5.97
C PRO A 181 4.34 -15.70 6.35
N THR A 182 3.18 -15.33 5.80
CA THR A 182 1.89 -15.97 6.03
C THR A 182 1.36 -16.72 4.82
N ALA A 183 1.92 -16.48 3.63
CA ALA A 183 1.55 -17.14 2.39
C ALA A 183 2.76 -17.50 1.54
N LYS A 184 2.71 -18.65 0.85
CA LYS A 184 3.81 -19.14 0.02
C LYS A 184 4.19 -18.17 -1.09
N ASP A 185 3.22 -17.41 -1.61
CA ASP A 185 3.46 -16.47 -2.70
C ASP A 185 4.31 -15.27 -2.26
N GLN A 186 4.32 -14.92 -0.98
CA GLN A 186 5.23 -13.90 -0.43
C GLN A 186 6.70 -14.36 -0.48
N CYS A 187 6.94 -15.66 -0.52
CA CYS A 187 8.28 -16.21 -0.61
C CYS A 187 8.82 -16.27 -2.05
N LYS A 188 7.93 -16.24 -3.05
CA LYS A 188 8.28 -16.44 -4.47
C LYS A 188 8.89 -15.18 -5.09
N ASN A 189 9.53 -15.35 -6.25
CA ASN A 189 10.05 -14.24 -7.08
C ASN A 189 10.99 -13.28 -6.33
N GLY A 190 11.76 -13.81 -5.38
CA GLY A 190 12.69 -13.02 -4.58
C GLY A 190 12.10 -12.39 -3.32
N GLY A 191 10.79 -12.54 -3.05
CA GLY A 191 10.16 -12.04 -1.82
C GLY A 191 10.73 -12.65 -0.53
N TRP A 192 11.30 -13.85 -0.57
CA TRP A 192 11.99 -14.42 0.60
C TRP A 192 13.17 -13.56 1.12
N LYS A 193 13.80 -12.73 0.26
CA LYS A 193 14.95 -11.90 0.62
C LYS A 193 14.60 -10.74 1.54
N THR A 194 13.31 -10.45 1.66
CA THR A 194 12.82 -9.21 2.24
C THR A 194 12.42 -9.40 3.71
N PHE A 195 12.35 -10.66 4.16
CA PHE A 195 12.17 -11.04 5.56
C PHE A 195 13.50 -11.02 6.33
N THR A 196 13.54 -10.24 7.41
CA THR A 196 14.69 -10.15 8.32
C THR A 196 14.49 -10.94 9.62
N SER A 197 13.23 -11.23 9.98
CA SER A 197 12.86 -12.02 11.16
C SER A 197 11.54 -12.78 10.94
N PRO A 198 11.59 -14.11 10.71
CA PRO A 198 12.79 -14.90 10.44
C PRO A 198 13.41 -14.54 9.08
N SER A 199 14.73 -14.65 8.97
CA SER A 199 15.41 -14.54 7.69
C SER A 199 15.49 -15.91 6.99
N PHE A 200 15.45 -15.89 5.66
CA PHE A 200 15.51 -17.09 4.83
C PHE A 200 16.72 -17.02 3.91
N LYS A 201 17.42 -18.14 3.73
CA LYS A 201 18.61 -18.25 2.87
C LYS A 201 18.24 -18.40 1.39
N ASN A 202 17.02 -18.87 1.10
CA ASN A 202 16.49 -19.05 -0.23
C ASN A 202 14.96 -19.14 -0.23
N GLN A 203 14.37 -19.10 -1.42
CA GLN A 203 12.92 -19.20 -1.64
C GLN A 203 12.32 -20.47 -1.03
N GLY A 204 12.98 -21.62 -1.20
CA GLY A 204 12.49 -22.90 -0.68
C GLY A 204 12.34 -22.89 0.84
N GLN A 205 13.29 -22.28 1.55
CA GLN A 205 13.25 -22.17 3.00
C GLN A 205 12.08 -21.30 3.50
N CYS A 206 11.79 -20.20 2.81
CA CYS A 206 10.63 -19.36 3.13
C CYS A 206 9.32 -20.12 2.88
N VAL A 207 9.19 -20.79 1.74
CA VAL A 207 7.98 -21.56 1.40
C VAL A 207 7.74 -22.68 2.42
N SER A 208 8.79 -23.43 2.78
CA SER A 208 8.73 -24.49 3.79
C SER A 208 8.31 -23.95 5.15
N PHE A 209 8.81 -22.78 5.55
CA PHE A 209 8.41 -22.14 6.79
C PHE A 209 6.90 -21.82 6.82
N VAL A 210 6.33 -21.30 5.74
CA VAL A 210 4.88 -21.03 5.65
C VAL A 210 4.07 -22.32 5.74
N GLU A 211 4.50 -23.39 5.07
CA GLU A 211 3.86 -24.71 5.15
C GLU A 211 3.78 -25.21 6.60
N HIS A 212 4.89 -25.12 7.33
CA HIS A 212 4.93 -25.54 8.74
C HIS A 212 4.04 -24.70 9.66
N GLN A 213 3.88 -23.40 9.41
CA GLN A 213 2.93 -22.58 10.16
C GLN A 213 1.47 -23.01 9.93
N MET A 214 1.10 -23.30 8.68
CA MET A 214 -0.26 -23.70 8.32
C MET A 214 -0.66 -25.06 8.90
N HIS A 215 0.29 -25.99 9.03
CA HIS A 215 0.05 -27.28 9.69
C HIS A 215 -0.08 -27.17 11.22
N SER A 216 0.58 -26.20 11.83
CA SER A 216 0.53 -26.00 13.29
C SER A 216 -0.80 -25.37 13.74
N ALA A 217 -1.39 -24.48 12.93
CA ALA A 217 -2.72 -23.92 13.18
C ALA A 217 -3.84 -24.98 13.20
N LYS A 218 -3.74 -26.01 12.35
CA LYS A 218 -4.75 -27.09 12.29
C LYS A 218 -4.71 -28.04 13.49
N LYS A 219 -3.58 -28.18 14.19
CA LYS A 219 -3.49 -29.04 15.38
C LYS A 219 -4.18 -28.42 16.61
N GLY A 220 -4.28 -27.09 16.69
CA GLY A 220 -4.95 -26.40 17.81
C GLY A 220 -6.48 -26.60 17.84
N GLU A 221 -7.11 -26.88 16.69
CA GLU A 221 -8.55 -27.15 16.62
C GLU A 221 -8.89 -28.63 16.92
N ALA A 222 -8.01 -29.56 16.56
CA ALA A 222 -8.21 -30.97 16.86
C ALA A 222 -8.15 -31.26 18.38
N GLU A 223 -7.25 -30.60 19.11
CA GLU A 223 -7.08 -30.81 20.55
C GLU A 223 -8.20 -30.17 21.41
N ARG A 224 -8.96 -29.22 20.86
CA ARG A 224 -10.16 -28.65 21.50
C ARG A 224 -11.41 -29.53 21.33
N SER A 225 -11.45 -30.40 20.30
CA SER A 225 -12.61 -31.28 20.06
C SER A 225 -12.63 -32.49 21.02
N ASP A 226 -11.46 -32.98 21.44
CA ASP A 226 -11.38 -34.14 22.35
C ASP A 226 -11.70 -33.84 23.82
N LYS A 227 -11.72 -32.55 24.23
CA LYS A 227 -12.17 -32.17 25.58
C LYS A 227 -13.69 -32.09 25.72
N HIS A 228 -14.44 -31.93 24.63
CA HIS A 228 -15.91 -31.83 24.68
C HIS A 228 -16.64 -33.18 24.69
N SER A 229 -15.96 -34.27 24.32
CA SER A 229 -16.56 -35.61 24.29
C SER A 229 -16.54 -36.33 25.65
N ASN A 230 -15.71 -35.91 26.61
CA ASN A 230 -15.66 -36.55 27.94
C ASN A 230 -16.59 -35.90 29.00
N ALA A 231 -17.14 -34.72 28.74
CA ALA A 231 -18.06 -34.04 29.68
C ALA A 231 -19.52 -34.54 29.59
N SER A 232 -19.89 -35.31 28.56
CA SER A 232 -21.28 -35.74 28.32
C SER A 232 -21.66 -37.10 28.92
N ARG A 233 -20.76 -37.79 29.66
CA ARG A 233 -21.05 -39.13 30.21
C ARG A 233 -21.48 -39.19 31.67
N HIS A 234 -21.51 -38.08 32.42
CA HIS A 234 -21.83 -38.12 33.87
C HIS A 234 -23.22 -37.60 34.27
N HIS A 235 -24.17 -37.39 33.35
CA HIS A 235 -25.52 -36.91 33.71
C HIS A 235 -26.68 -37.72 33.12
N ARG A 236 -26.62 -39.06 33.24
CA ARG A 236 -27.78 -39.95 33.03
C ARG A 236 -27.85 -41.08 34.04
N THR A 237 -28.35 -40.77 35.23
CA THR A 237 -28.87 -41.68 36.27
C THR A 237 -29.42 -40.77 37.39
N HIS A 238 -30.67 -40.76 37.86
CA HIS A 238 -31.89 -41.54 37.67
C HIS A 238 -33.08 -40.63 38.02
N LYS A 239 -34.10 -40.53 37.16
CA LYS A 239 -35.44 -40.02 37.48
C LYS A 239 -36.39 -41.22 37.50
N ARG A 240 -36.91 -41.59 38.67
CA ARG A 240 -37.98 -42.57 38.97
C ARG A 240 -38.14 -42.51 40.51
N HIS A 241 -39.26 -42.23 41.16
CA HIS A 241 -40.69 -42.46 40.91
C HIS A 241 -41.53 -41.36 41.61
N HIS A 242 -42.68 -41.02 41.02
CA HIS A 242 -43.87 -40.56 41.74
C HIS A 242 -44.68 -41.81 42.09
N ASP A 243 -45.06 -41.93 43.35
CA ASP A 243 -46.42 -42.21 43.83
C ASP A 243 -46.53 -41.59 45.23
#